data_AF-A0A953MMU9-F1
#
_entry.id   AF-A0A953MMU9-F1
#
_cell.length_a   1.000
_cell.length_b   1.000
_cell.length_c   1.000
_cell.angle_alpha   90.00
_cell.angle_beta   90.00
_cell.angle_gamma   90.00
#
_symmetry.space_group_name_H-M   'P 1'
#
loop_
_entity.id
_entity.type
_entity.pdbx_description
1 polymer ?
#
loop_
_entity_poly.entity_id
_entity_poly.type
_entity_poly.pdbx_seq_one_letter_code
_entity_poly.pdbx_strand_id
1 'polypeptide(L)'
;MNQLPASVTKYLNKYADNRRHTEAPNYSGIKNIVVIPAMDEFENIKLLLSSISKCDKKYFHSTLFLFVINNFITSTELVKENNRQSLVLLRSLINRHIEDAFVAGIKNSGMKLSLVDASSNGNEMPEKVGGVGLARKIGMDLALTIFDYSNPLKNILICLDADCTVSYNYLTSIVDNFNNRRLEAASLYFEHSLTSDYKTASAIICYEIFLRYYVLGLTYSNSYIAFHT
;
A
#
# COMPACT_ATOMS: atom_id res chain seq x y z
N MET A 1 -15.11 -7.60 19.00
CA MET A 1 -14.99 -7.12 17.61
C MET A 1 -15.86 -5.89 17.47
N ASN A 2 -15.33 -4.76 16.98
CA ASN A 2 -16.17 -3.60 16.70
C ASN A 2 -17.20 -3.99 15.62
N GLN A 3 -18.45 -3.62 15.82
CA GLN A 3 -19.51 -3.91 14.86
C GLN A 3 -19.24 -3.11 13.59
N LEU A 4 -19.03 -3.81 12.47
CA LEU A 4 -18.81 -3.15 11.18
C LEU A 4 -20.09 -2.41 10.75
N PRO A 5 -19.96 -1.26 10.04
CA PRO A 5 -21.13 -0.61 9.45
C PRO A 5 -21.87 -1.54 8.49
N ALA A 6 -23.21 -1.44 8.46
CA ALA A 6 -24.04 -2.31 7.63
C ALA A 6 -23.68 -2.26 6.13
N SER A 7 -23.29 -1.09 5.62
CA SER A 7 -22.83 -0.92 4.24
C SER A 7 -21.54 -1.70 3.96
N VAL A 8 -20.59 -1.68 4.89
CA VAL A 8 -19.33 -2.43 4.81
C VAL A 8 -19.60 -3.93 4.84
N THR A 9 -20.41 -4.40 5.80
CA THR A 9 -20.79 -5.82 5.87
C THR A 9 -21.48 -6.29 4.58
N LYS A 10 -22.40 -5.51 4.04
CA LYS A 10 -23.08 -5.82 2.78
C LYS A 10 -22.11 -5.91 1.60
N TYR A 11 -21.16 -4.98 1.51
CA TYR A 11 -20.13 -5.00 0.45
C TYR A 11 -19.24 -6.24 0.59
N LEU A 12 -18.68 -6.50 1.78
CA LEU A 12 -17.76 -7.60 2.00
C LEU A 12 -18.42 -8.96 1.73
N ASN A 13 -19.65 -9.18 2.20
CA ASN A 13 -20.39 -10.42 1.94
C ASN A 13 -20.60 -10.71 0.44
N LYS A 14 -20.65 -9.67 -0.40
CA LYS A 14 -20.89 -9.81 -1.83
C LYS A 14 -19.62 -9.87 -2.66
N TYR A 15 -18.59 -9.13 -2.27
CA TYR A 15 -17.44 -8.86 -3.14
C TYR A 15 -16.08 -9.29 -2.57
N ALA A 16 -15.94 -9.48 -1.25
CA ALA A 16 -14.63 -9.71 -0.65
C ALA A 16 -14.08 -11.11 -0.96
N ASP A 17 -12.75 -11.22 -0.98
CA ASP A 17 -12.07 -12.51 -0.94
C ASP A 17 -12.00 -13.00 0.52
N ASN A 18 -12.77 -14.05 0.83
CA ASN A 18 -12.84 -14.62 2.18
C ASN A 18 -11.73 -15.65 2.46
N ARG A 19 -10.87 -15.96 1.49
CA ARG A 19 -9.82 -17.00 1.66
C ARG A 19 -8.58 -16.48 2.36
N ARG A 20 -8.33 -15.18 2.26
CA ARG A 20 -7.08 -14.56 2.73
C ARG A 20 -7.35 -13.77 4.00
N HIS A 21 -6.33 -13.71 4.84
CA HIS A 21 -6.37 -13.03 6.12
C HIS A 21 -5.13 -12.19 6.31
N THR A 22 -5.25 -11.19 7.17
CA THR A 22 -4.12 -10.34 7.56
C THR A 22 -3.33 -10.95 8.72
N GLU A 23 -2.02 -10.88 8.65
CA GLU A 23 -1.10 -11.25 9.73
C GLU A 23 -0.71 -9.97 10.50
N ALA A 24 -1.21 -9.78 11.73
CA ALA A 24 -0.68 -8.80 12.69
C ALA A 24 -1.22 -9.04 14.12
N PRO A 25 -0.52 -8.57 15.18
CA PRO A 25 -0.89 -8.91 16.55
C PRO A 25 -2.02 -8.06 17.15
N ASN A 26 -2.31 -6.84 16.65
CA ASN A 26 -3.40 -5.99 17.19
C ASN A 26 -3.77 -4.82 16.23
N TYR A 27 -5.07 -4.63 15.97
CA TYR A 27 -5.62 -3.58 15.09
C TYR A 27 -6.34 -2.42 15.81
N SER A 28 -6.00 -2.14 17.07
CA SER A 28 -6.65 -1.06 17.81
C SER A 28 -6.34 0.35 17.27
N GLY A 29 -7.39 1.16 17.13
CA GLY A 29 -7.33 2.59 16.81
C GLY A 29 -6.84 2.92 15.39
N ILE A 30 -6.95 1.99 14.45
CA ILE A 30 -6.49 2.20 13.07
C ILE A 30 -7.51 3.06 12.31
N LYS A 31 -7.04 4.19 11.76
CA LYS A 31 -7.84 5.13 10.96
C LYS A 31 -7.30 5.31 9.56
N ASN A 32 -6.03 4.98 9.33
CA ASN A 32 -5.41 5.08 8.03
C ASN A 32 -4.80 3.73 7.67
N ILE A 33 -5.05 3.24 6.45
CA ILE A 33 -4.43 2.00 5.98
C ILE A 33 -3.81 2.25 4.62
N VAL A 34 -2.49 2.06 4.54
CA VAL A 34 -1.71 2.13 3.32
C VAL A 34 -1.60 0.72 2.75
N VAL A 35 -2.25 0.46 1.62
CA VAL A 35 -2.27 -0.85 0.95
C VAL A 35 -1.17 -0.87 -0.11
N ILE A 36 -0.25 -1.85 0.03
CA ILE A 36 0.97 -1.96 -0.77
C ILE A 36 1.02 -3.35 -1.42
N PRO A 37 0.52 -3.51 -2.66
CA PRO A 37 0.72 -4.75 -3.41
C PRO A 37 2.19 -4.88 -3.85
N ALA A 38 2.74 -6.09 -3.81
CA ALA A 38 4.13 -6.34 -4.15
C ALA A 38 4.34 -7.74 -4.74
N MET A 39 5.07 -7.80 -5.87
CA MET A 39 5.46 -9.04 -6.55
C MET A 39 6.88 -8.87 -7.09
N ASP A 40 7.83 -9.67 -6.60
CA ASP A 40 9.25 -9.57 -6.97
C ASP A 40 9.93 -8.26 -6.50
N GLU A 41 9.50 -7.73 -5.34
CA GLU A 41 9.84 -6.37 -4.87
C GLU A 41 10.73 -6.32 -3.60
N PHE A 42 11.46 -7.39 -3.27
CA PHE A 42 12.16 -7.49 -1.97
C PHE A 42 13.06 -6.30 -1.63
N GLU A 43 13.91 -5.85 -2.56
CA GLU A 43 14.80 -4.71 -2.32
C GLU A 43 14.03 -3.39 -2.25
N ASN A 44 13.00 -3.24 -3.09
CA ASN A 44 12.13 -2.07 -3.10
C ASN A 44 11.31 -1.93 -1.81
N ILE A 45 10.81 -3.04 -1.25
CA ILE A 45 10.17 -3.06 0.07
C ILE A 45 11.12 -2.52 1.16
N LYS A 46 12.41 -2.88 1.13
CA LYS A 46 13.38 -2.36 2.12
C LYS A 46 13.59 -0.85 1.97
N LEU A 47 13.70 -0.36 0.73
CA LEU A 47 13.83 1.07 0.43
C LEU A 47 12.58 1.85 0.87
N LEU A 48 11.40 1.32 0.56
CA LEU A 48 10.12 1.90 0.96
C LEU A 48 10.00 1.98 2.48
N LEU A 49 10.23 0.86 3.20
CA LEU A 49 10.21 0.83 4.67
C LEU A 49 11.21 1.84 5.27
N SER A 50 12.41 1.94 4.69
CA SER A 50 13.42 2.93 5.10
C SER A 50 12.91 4.36 4.93
N SER A 51 12.26 4.68 3.81
CA SER A 51 11.71 6.01 3.55
C SER A 51 10.54 6.34 4.49
N ILE A 52 9.63 5.38 4.71
CA ILE A 52 8.51 5.51 5.64
C ILE A 52 9.03 5.75 7.07
N SER A 53 10.05 5.01 7.52
CA SER A 53 10.58 5.14 8.88
C SER A 53 11.13 6.54 9.22
N LYS A 54 11.45 7.33 8.19
CA LYS A 54 11.95 8.70 8.28
C LYS A 54 10.84 9.75 8.23
N CYS A 55 9.59 9.38 7.92
CA CYS A 55 8.46 10.30 7.88
C CYS A 55 8.14 10.90 9.25
N ASP A 56 7.36 11.99 9.24
CA ASP A 56 6.72 12.51 10.44
C ASP A 56 5.84 11.44 11.10
N LYS A 57 6.12 11.16 12.37
CA LYS A 57 5.54 10.07 13.15
C LYS A 57 4.17 10.41 13.74
N LYS A 58 3.66 11.65 13.59
CA LYS A 58 2.39 12.15 14.16
C LYS A 58 1.24 11.13 14.07
N TYR A 59 1.09 10.43 12.94
CA TYR A 59 -0.01 9.50 12.69
C TYR A 59 0.35 8.01 12.73
N PHE A 60 1.59 7.62 13.02
CA PHE A 60 2.02 6.21 12.98
C PHE A 60 1.19 5.30 13.90
N HIS A 61 0.79 5.80 15.07
CA HIS A 61 -0.04 5.05 16.01
C HIS A 61 -1.43 4.70 15.45
N SER A 62 -1.93 5.47 14.48
CA SER A 62 -3.26 5.30 13.86
C SER A 62 -3.19 4.79 12.41
N THR A 63 -1.98 4.55 11.90
CA THR A 63 -1.73 4.12 10.51
C THR A 63 -1.20 2.70 10.47
N LEU A 64 -1.79 1.87 9.61
CA LEU A 64 -1.31 0.52 9.30
C LEU A 64 -0.77 0.47 7.87
N PHE A 65 0.42 -0.08 7.68
CA PHE A 65 0.95 -0.40 6.35
C PHE A 65 0.70 -1.88 6.07
N LEU A 66 -0.20 -2.16 5.13
CA LEU A 66 -0.68 -3.48 4.77
C LEU A 66 -0.05 -3.92 3.46
N PHE A 67 0.92 -4.82 3.54
CA PHE A 67 1.56 -5.41 2.38
C PHE A 67 0.75 -6.59 1.86
N VAL A 68 0.54 -6.69 0.55
CA VAL A 68 -0.07 -7.84 -0.11
C VAL A 68 0.99 -8.46 -1.00
N ILE A 69 1.68 -9.50 -0.51
CA ILE A 69 2.71 -10.18 -1.30
C ILE A 69 2.00 -11.17 -2.21
N ASN A 70 2.13 -10.97 -3.52
CA ASN A 70 1.39 -11.74 -4.52
C ASN A 70 2.28 -12.31 -5.62
N ASN A 71 1.88 -13.45 -6.16
CA ASN A 71 2.36 -13.96 -7.44
C ASN A 71 1.29 -14.81 -8.11
N PHE A 72 1.54 -15.14 -9.38
CA PHE A 72 0.75 -16.09 -10.14
C PHE A 72 1.18 -17.52 -9.83
N ILE A 73 0.29 -18.50 -10.06
CA ILE A 73 0.63 -19.93 -9.90
C ILE A 73 1.83 -20.29 -10.79
N THR A 74 1.83 -19.75 -12.02
CA THR A 74 2.86 -19.93 -13.05
C THR A 74 4.06 -18.98 -12.94
N SER A 75 4.09 -18.10 -11.93
CA SER A 75 5.27 -17.25 -11.70
C SER A 75 6.53 -18.10 -11.58
N THR A 76 7.64 -17.56 -12.08
CA THR A 76 8.94 -18.23 -12.06
C THR A 76 9.41 -18.45 -10.63
N GLU A 77 10.29 -19.44 -10.44
CA GLU A 77 10.89 -19.70 -9.13
C GLU A 77 11.70 -18.50 -8.61
N LEU A 78 12.25 -17.66 -9.49
CA LEU A 78 12.93 -16.42 -9.10
C LEU A 78 11.96 -15.44 -8.41
N VAL A 79 10.78 -15.22 -9.00
CA VAL A 79 9.74 -14.36 -8.41
C VAL A 79 9.26 -14.93 -7.08
N LYS A 80 9.01 -16.24 -7.02
CA LYS A 80 8.54 -16.91 -5.80
C LYS A 80 9.57 -16.85 -4.68
N GLU A 81 10.85 -17.01 -5.00
CA GLU A 81 11.95 -16.91 -4.04
C GLU A 81 12.11 -15.48 -3.51
N ASN A 82 12.04 -14.46 -4.39
CA ASN A 82 12.04 -13.05 -3.98
C ASN A 82 10.86 -12.73 -3.04
N ASN A 83 9.66 -13.21 -3.38
CA ASN A 83 8.49 -13.08 -2.52
C ASN A 83 8.65 -13.80 -1.17
N ARG A 84 9.26 -14.99 -1.15
CA ARG A 84 9.55 -15.71 0.09
C ARG A 84 10.47 -14.90 1.01
N GLN A 85 11.48 -14.24 0.46
CA GLN A 85 12.35 -13.32 1.22
C GLN A 85 11.56 -12.13 1.78
N SER A 86 10.68 -11.55 0.97
CA SER A 86 9.77 -10.47 1.39
C SER A 86 8.84 -10.90 2.54
N LEU A 87 8.24 -12.08 2.44
CA LEU A 87 7.39 -12.67 3.49
C LEU A 87 8.16 -12.88 4.79
N VAL A 88 9.38 -13.43 4.72
CA VAL A 88 10.25 -13.64 5.90
C VAL A 88 10.59 -12.31 6.57
N LEU A 89 11.00 -11.31 5.78
CA LEU A 89 11.30 -9.97 6.30
C LEU A 89 10.09 -9.34 7.00
N LEU A 90 8.93 -9.29 6.33
CA LEU A 90 7.73 -8.68 6.88
C LEU A 90 7.24 -9.42 8.13
N ARG A 91 7.25 -10.75 8.14
CA ARG A 91 6.90 -11.56 9.34
C ARG A 91 7.86 -11.30 10.50
N SER A 92 9.17 -11.13 10.24
CA SER A 92 10.14 -10.78 11.28
C SER A 92 9.87 -9.39 11.89
N LEU A 93 9.40 -8.44 11.08
CA LEU A 93 9.03 -7.10 11.53
C LEU A 93 7.75 -7.14 12.39
N ILE A 94 6.79 -8.00 12.03
CA ILE A 94 5.51 -8.18 12.74
C ILE A 94 5.68 -8.93 14.07
N ASN A 95 6.41 -10.05 14.08
CA ASN A 95 6.44 -11.01 15.20
C ASN A 95 7.44 -10.67 16.32
N ARG A 96 8.06 -9.49 16.30
CA ARG A 96 9.01 -9.01 17.34
C ARG A 96 10.25 -9.90 17.60
N HIS A 97 10.55 -10.91 16.80
CA HIS A 97 11.84 -11.61 16.89
C HIS A 97 12.98 -10.66 16.44
N ILE A 98 14.08 -10.60 17.18
CA ILE A 98 15.17 -9.62 16.97
C ILE A 98 16.46 -10.38 16.67
N GLU A 99 16.98 -10.22 15.45
CA GLU A 99 18.34 -10.65 15.09
C GLU A 99 19.07 -9.64 14.17
N ASP A 100 18.37 -8.66 13.58
CA ASP A 100 18.91 -7.80 12.53
C ASP A 100 18.76 -6.29 12.81
N ALA A 101 19.81 -5.50 12.50
CA ALA A 101 19.88 -4.07 12.78
C ALA A 101 18.90 -3.23 11.95
N PHE A 102 18.63 -3.62 10.70
CA PHE A 102 17.63 -2.98 9.85
C PHE A 102 16.23 -3.21 10.44
N VAL A 103 15.90 -4.45 10.82
CA VAL A 103 14.64 -4.81 11.48
C VAL A 103 14.44 -4.00 12.77
N ALA A 104 15.49 -3.83 13.58
CA ALA A 104 15.44 -3.01 14.79
C ALA A 104 15.16 -1.53 14.49
N GLY A 105 15.83 -0.95 13.48
CA GLY A 105 15.60 0.43 13.05
C GLY A 105 14.15 0.69 12.62
N ILE A 106 13.58 -0.20 11.80
CA ILE A 106 12.19 -0.10 11.35
C ILE A 106 11.22 -0.24 12.53
N LYS A 107 11.42 -1.20 13.44
CA LYS A 107 10.57 -1.34 14.64
C LYS A 107 10.62 -0.11 15.53
N ASN A 108 11.79 0.46 15.76
CA ASN A 108 11.99 1.66 16.58
C ASN A 108 11.32 2.92 15.99
N SER A 109 10.94 2.91 14.71
CA SER A 109 10.16 3.98 14.11
C SER A 109 8.75 4.09 14.69
N GLY A 110 8.20 3.00 15.22
CA GLY A 110 6.83 2.91 15.74
C GLY A 110 5.77 2.64 14.66
N MET A 111 6.16 2.36 13.42
CA MET A 111 5.21 2.01 12.36
C MET A 111 4.51 0.67 12.66
N LYS A 112 3.23 0.57 12.30
CA LYS A 112 2.46 -0.67 12.39
C LYS A 112 2.42 -1.34 11.02
N LEU A 113 2.83 -2.60 10.96
CA LEU A 113 2.82 -3.39 9.73
C LEU A 113 1.80 -4.53 9.82
N SER A 114 1.24 -4.89 8.68
CA SER A 114 0.46 -6.10 8.48
C SER A 114 0.76 -6.68 7.10
N LEU A 115 0.49 -7.96 6.95
CA LEU A 115 0.79 -8.74 5.75
C LEU A 115 -0.42 -9.56 5.32
N VAL A 116 -0.63 -9.67 4.02
CA VAL A 116 -1.49 -10.66 3.38
C VAL A 116 -0.62 -11.52 2.48
N ASP A 117 -0.62 -12.82 2.75
CA ASP A 117 0.05 -13.81 1.92
C ASP A 117 -0.89 -14.23 0.77
N ALA A 118 -0.57 -13.77 -0.44
CA ALA A 118 -1.19 -14.20 -1.68
C ALA A 118 -0.15 -14.83 -2.63
N SER A 119 0.88 -15.46 -2.04
CA SER A 119 2.10 -15.88 -2.72
C SER A 119 2.54 -17.31 -2.40
N SER A 120 2.45 -17.73 -1.13
CA SER A 120 2.82 -19.09 -0.72
C SER A 120 1.95 -20.15 -1.39
N ASN A 121 2.44 -21.40 -1.43
CA ASN A 121 1.72 -22.53 -2.01
C ASN A 121 0.29 -22.67 -1.47
N GLY A 122 -0.69 -22.65 -2.38
CA GLY A 122 -2.13 -22.67 -2.09
C GLY A 122 -2.76 -21.28 -1.94
N ASN A 123 -1.96 -20.22 -1.84
CA ASN A 123 -2.40 -18.83 -1.71
C ASN A 123 -2.11 -17.99 -2.96
N GLU A 124 -1.47 -18.54 -3.99
CA GLU A 124 -1.17 -17.84 -5.24
C GLU A 124 -2.41 -17.29 -5.93
N MET A 125 -2.22 -16.30 -6.78
CA MET A 125 -3.27 -15.74 -7.61
C MET A 125 -3.46 -16.55 -8.90
N PRO A 126 -4.70 -16.69 -9.38
CA PRO A 126 -4.98 -17.30 -10.67
C PRO A 126 -4.78 -16.31 -11.83
N GLU A 127 -4.36 -16.82 -12.98
CA GLU A 127 -3.72 -16.02 -14.03
C GLU A 127 -4.67 -15.07 -14.73
N LYS A 128 -5.93 -15.47 -14.86
CA LYS A 128 -6.95 -14.71 -15.59
C LYS A 128 -7.42 -13.46 -14.85
N VAL A 129 -7.32 -13.45 -13.52
CA VAL A 129 -7.89 -12.39 -12.67
C VAL A 129 -6.89 -11.83 -11.67
N GLY A 130 -5.71 -12.44 -11.54
CA GLY A 130 -4.64 -12.01 -10.63
C GLY A 130 -3.89 -10.78 -11.11
N GLY A 131 -2.86 -10.43 -10.36
CA GLY A 131 -2.02 -9.25 -10.59
C GLY A 131 -2.33 -8.11 -9.63
N VAL A 132 -1.72 -6.96 -9.88
CA VAL A 132 -1.70 -5.81 -8.97
C VAL A 132 -3.10 -5.31 -8.60
N GLY A 133 -4.05 -5.31 -9.54
CA GLY A 133 -5.42 -4.88 -9.30
C GLY A 133 -6.15 -5.76 -8.27
N LEU A 134 -6.02 -7.09 -8.39
CA LEU A 134 -6.60 -8.02 -7.43
C LEU A 134 -5.89 -7.94 -6.08
N ALA A 135 -4.57 -7.83 -6.06
CA ALA A 135 -3.79 -7.65 -4.83
C ALA A 135 -4.24 -6.41 -4.05
N ARG A 136 -4.37 -5.27 -4.75
CA ARG A 136 -4.88 -4.02 -4.17
C ARG A 136 -6.31 -4.18 -3.64
N LYS A 137 -7.20 -4.83 -4.41
CA LYS A 137 -8.57 -5.12 -3.98
C LYS A 137 -8.61 -5.96 -2.70
N ILE A 138 -7.83 -7.06 -2.65
CA ILE A 138 -7.76 -7.92 -1.46
C ILE A 138 -7.31 -7.12 -0.24
N GLY A 139 -6.25 -6.33 -0.38
CA GLY A 139 -5.75 -5.47 0.70
C GLY A 139 -6.80 -4.46 1.17
N MET A 140 -7.50 -3.80 0.24
CA MET A 140 -8.58 -2.86 0.55
C MET A 140 -9.78 -3.51 1.23
N ASP A 141 -10.22 -4.68 0.74
CA ASP A 141 -11.34 -5.41 1.33
C ASP A 141 -11.01 -5.81 2.79
N LEU A 142 -9.79 -6.28 3.04
CA LEU A 142 -9.33 -6.60 4.38
C LEU A 142 -9.16 -5.35 5.26
N ALA A 143 -8.68 -4.24 4.70
CA ALA A 143 -8.57 -2.96 5.40
C ALA A 143 -9.93 -2.47 5.95
N LEU A 144 -11.03 -2.72 5.22
CA LEU A 144 -12.38 -2.39 5.70
C LEU A 144 -12.76 -3.13 6.98
N THR A 145 -12.17 -4.30 7.26
CA THR A 145 -12.42 -5.06 8.50
C THR A 145 -11.60 -4.56 9.69
N ILE A 146 -10.57 -3.74 9.43
CA ILE A 146 -9.55 -3.32 10.40
C ILE A 146 -9.86 -1.94 10.99
N PHE A 147 -10.46 -1.05 10.20
CA PHE A 147 -10.71 0.32 10.62
C PHE A 147 -11.49 0.43 11.94
N ASP A 148 -11.13 1.42 12.74
CA ASP A 148 -11.90 1.82 13.91
C ASP A 148 -13.06 2.75 13.52
N TYR A 149 -14.23 2.14 13.32
CA TYR A 149 -15.48 2.84 13.01
C TYR A 149 -16.13 3.55 14.20
N SER A 150 -15.62 3.39 15.43
CA SER A 150 -16.14 4.09 16.60
C SER A 150 -15.65 5.54 16.71
N ASN A 151 -14.55 5.86 16.04
CA ASN A 151 -13.92 7.17 16.07
C ASN A 151 -14.48 8.10 14.96
N PRO A 152 -14.78 9.38 15.26
CA PRO A 152 -15.40 10.32 14.31
C PRO A 152 -14.48 10.80 13.18
N LEU A 153 -13.16 10.62 13.28
CA LEU A 153 -12.23 10.94 12.19
C LEU A 153 -12.49 10.05 10.97
N LYS A 154 -12.08 10.49 9.78
CA LYS A 154 -12.23 9.69 8.56
C LYS A 154 -11.41 8.41 8.64
N ASN A 155 -11.96 7.33 8.09
CA ASN A 155 -11.21 6.14 7.73
C ASN A 155 -10.62 6.35 6.34
N ILE A 156 -9.29 6.35 6.22
CA ILE A 156 -8.58 6.72 4.99
C ILE A 156 -7.89 5.48 4.42
N LEU A 157 -8.25 5.12 3.19
CA LEU A 157 -7.55 4.12 2.38
C LEU A 157 -6.54 4.83 1.48
N ILE A 158 -5.30 4.37 1.49
CA ILE A 158 -4.20 4.95 0.73
C ILE A 158 -3.59 3.84 -0.14
N CYS A 159 -3.46 4.10 -1.44
CA CYS A 159 -2.73 3.23 -2.36
C CYS A 159 -1.28 3.69 -2.43
N LEU A 160 -0.34 2.76 -2.31
CA LEU A 160 1.08 3.04 -2.49
C LEU A 160 1.73 1.85 -3.17
N ASP A 161 2.58 2.11 -4.16
CA ASP A 161 3.30 1.05 -4.86
C ASP A 161 4.57 0.68 -4.09
N ALA A 162 5.03 -0.56 -4.24
CA ALA A 162 6.15 -1.09 -3.46
C ALA A 162 7.52 -0.54 -3.92
N ASP A 163 7.60 -0.07 -5.18
CA ASP A 163 8.80 0.39 -5.89
C ASP A 163 9.05 1.90 -5.80
N CYS A 164 8.44 2.57 -4.81
CA CYS A 164 8.60 4.00 -4.62
C CYS A 164 9.15 4.37 -3.22
N THR A 165 9.49 5.64 -3.06
CA THR A 165 9.78 6.24 -1.74
C THR A 165 8.81 7.37 -1.46
N VAL A 166 8.66 7.73 -0.19
CA VAL A 166 7.73 8.78 0.23
C VAL A 166 8.45 9.99 0.83
N SER A 167 7.87 11.17 0.65
CA SER A 167 8.32 12.42 1.28
C SER A 167 8.10 12.41 2.79
N TYR A 168 8.89 13.17 3.55
CA TYR A 168 8.82 13.28 5.02
C TYR A 168 7.39 13.53 5.54
N ASN A 169 6.62 14.37 4.85
CA ASN A 169 5.27 14.80 5.21
C ASN A 169 4.16 13.96 4.55
N TYR A 170 4.46 12.79 3.98
CA TYR A 170 3.51 11.98 3.22
C TYR A 170 2.23 11.68 4.01
N LEU A 171 2.35 11.06 5.19
CA LEU A 171 1.18 10.73 6.01
C LEU A 171 0.50 11.97 6.57
N THR A 172 1.25 12.94 7.08
CA THR A 172 0.67 14.12 7.72
C THR A 172 -0.13 14.94 6.74
N SER A 173 0.40 15.16 5.53
CA SER A 173 -0.32 15.87 4.47
C SER A 173 -1.61 15.15 4.08
N ILE A 174 -1.59 13.82 3.93
CA ILE A 174 -2.81 13.06 3.60
C ILE A 174 -3.84 13.20 4.72
N VAL A 175 -3.47 12.84 5.95
CA VAL A 175 -4.41 12.74 7.07
C VAL A 175 -4.97 14.12 7.45
N ASP A 176 -4.13 15.15 7.51
CA ASP A 176 -4.58 16.51 7.83
C ASP A 176 -5.52 17.05 6.75
N ASN A 177 -5.22 16.87 5.45
CA ASN A 177 -6.09 17.38 4.39
C ASN A 177 -7.44 16.64 4.32
N PHE A 178 -7.47 15.31 4.44
CA PHE A 178 -8.72 14.55 4.43
C PHE A 178 -9.66 14.96 5.58
N ASN A 179 -9.13 15.21 6.78
CA ASN A 179 -9.94 15.59 7.92
C ASN A 179 -10.29 17.09 7.91
N ASN A 180 -9.32 17.99 7.67
CA ASN A 180 -9.54 19.43 7.74
C ASN A 180 -10.37 19.97 6.57
N ARG A 181 -10.14 19.44 5.35
CA ARG A 181 -10.88 19.84 4.14
C ARG A 181 -12.05 18.91 3.81
N ARG A 182 -12.27 17.88 4.63
CA ARG A 182 -13.33 16.86 4.44
C ARG A 182 -13.29 16.19 3.06
N LEU A 183 -12.10 15.90 2.53
CA LEU A 183 -11.94 15.26 1.22
C LEU A 183 -12.52 13.85 1.21
N GLU A 184 -13.15 13.43 0.11
CA GLU A 184 -13.63 12.05 -0.09
C GLU A 184 -12.64 11.20 -0.89
N ALA A 185 -11.87 11.83 -1.78
CA ALA A 185 -10.83 11.19 -2.58
C ALA A 185 -9.76 12.23 -2.92
N ALA A 186 -8.55 11.76 -3.20
CA ALA A 186 -7.45 12.57 -3.68
C ALA A 186 -6.53 11.72 -4.55
N SER A 187 -5.93 12.35 -5.57
CA SER A 187 -4.75 11.84 -6.25
C SER A 187 -3.53 12.48 -5.61
N LEU A 188 -2.46 11.70 -5.44
CA LEU A 188 -1.21 12.19 -4.86
C LEU A 188 -0.27 12.61 -5.99
N TYR A 189 0.48 13.67 -5.76
CA TYR A 189 1.56 14.03 -6.66
C TYR A 189 2.63 12.92 -6.65
N PHE A 190 3.12 12.58 -7.83
CA PHE A 190 4.17 11.59 -8.03
C PHE A 190 5.22 12.13 -9.00
N GLU A 191 6.40 11.53 -8.94
CA GLU A 191 7.46 11.70 -9.93
C GLU A 191 8.30 10.43 -10.00
N HIS A 192 8.67 10.03 -11.21
CA HIS A 192 9.58 8.90 -11.41
C HIS A 192 11.03 9.34 -11.22
N SER A 193 11.81 8.52 -10.51
CA SER A 193 13.25 8.78 -10.33
C SER A 193 13.98 8.66 -11.66
N LEU A 194 14.75 9.69 -12.02
CA LEU A 194 15.62 9.64 -13.19
C LEU A 194 16.84 8.76 -12.89
N THR A 195 17.14 7.84 -13.79
CA THR A 195 18.33 6.99 -13.71
C THR A 195 19.52 7.64 -14.40
N SER A 196 20.74 7.15 -14.12
CA SER A 196 21.94 7.59 -14.84
C SER A 196 22.00 7.07 -16.29
N ASP A 197 21.20 6.05 -16.63
CA ASP A 197 21.09 5.56 -18.00
C ASP A 197 20.24 6.51 -18.85
N TYR A 198 20.88 7.13 -19.83
CA TYR A 198 20.24 8.12 -20.69
C TYR A 198 19.00 7.60 -21.42
N LYS A 199 19.00 6.34 -21.87
CA LYS A 199 17.87 5.76 -22.61
C LYS A 199 16.66 5.60 -21.68
N THR A 200 16.86 5.03 -20.51
CA THR A 200 15.84 4.86 -19.48
C THR A 200 15.32 6.22 -18.99
N ALA A 201 16.22 7.16 -18.68
CA ALA A 201 15.84 8.52 -18.27
C ALA A 201 15.00 9.22 -19.34
N SER A 202 15.38 9.12 -20.62
CA SER A 202 14.61 9.70 -21.73
C SER A 202 13.23 9.07 -21.85
N ALA A 203 13.12 7.74 -21.69
CA ALA A 203 11.84 7.05 -21.71
C ALA A 203 10.93 7.48 -20.55
N ILE A 204 11.49 7.63 -19.34
CA ILE A 204 10.78 8.13 -18.16
C ILE A 204 10.27 9.55 -18.40
N ILE A 205 11.11 10.45 -18.94
CA ILE A 205 10.72 11.83 -19.25
C ILE A 205 9.56 11.86 -20.25
N CYS A 206 9.65 11.11 -21.34
CA CYS A 206 8.57 11.01 -22.32
C CYS A 206 7.26 10.52 -21.70
N TYR A 207 7.34 9.53 -20.80
CA TYR A 207 6.18 8.99 -20.10
C TYR A 207 5.55 10.02 -19.14
N GLU A 208 6.35 10.71 -18.33
CA GLU A 208 5.91 11.80 -17.45
C GLU A 208 5.26 12.94 -18.23
N ILE A 209 5.84 13.34 -19.37
CA ILE A 209 5.26 14.37 -20.25
C ILE A 209 3.89 13.91 -20.75
N PHE A 210 3.76 12.66 -21.20
CA PHE A 210 2.48 12.11 -21.64
C PHE A 210 1.42 12.17 -20.54
N LEU A 211 1.74 11.69 -19.32
CA LEU A 211 0.81 11.70 -18.19
C LEU A 211 0.35 13.11 -17.81
N ARG A 212 1.28 14.08 -17.78
CA ARG A 212 1.00 15.49 -17.46
C ARG A 212 0.20 16.17 -18.58
N TYR A 213 0.60 15.96 -19.83
CA TYR A 213 -0.07 16.51 -21.00
C TYR A 213 -1.52 16.02 -21.09
N TYR A 214 -1.78 14.75 -20.80
CA TYR A 214 -3.14 14.19 -20.77
C TYR A 214 -4.06 14.95 -19.80
N VAL A 215 -3.61 15.15 -18.56
CA VAL A 215 -4.38 15.90 -17.55
C VAL A 215 -4.53 17.38 -17.91
N LEU A 216 -3.49 18.00 -18.49
CA LEU A 216 -3.57 19.37 -18.99
C LEU A 216 -4.59 19.51 -20.11
N GLY A 217 -4.65 18.55 -21.04
CA GLY A 217 -5.66 18.51 -22.11
C GLY A 217 -7.09 18.37 -21.59
N LEU A 218 -7.29 17.51 -20.58
CA LEU A 218 -8.57 17.39 -19.87
C LEU A 218 -8.96 18.70 -19.18
N THR A 219 -8.00 19.36 -18.52
CA THR A 219 -8.21 20.65 -17.86
C THR A 219 -8.59 21.73 -18.87
N TYR A 220 -7.85 21.84 -19.98
CA TYR A 220 -8.14 22.77 -21.08
C TYR A 220 -9.54 22.55 -21.66
N SER A 221 -10.01 21.31 -21.67
CA SER A 221 -11.34 20.93 -22.15
C SER A 221 -12.45 21.10 -21.10
N ASN A 222 -12.16 21.68 -19.93
CA ASN A 222 -13.07 21.80 -18.78
C ASN A 222 -13.67 20.45 -18.31
N SER A 223 -12.89 19.37 -18.39
CA SER A 223 -13.32 18.06 -17.91
C SER A 223 -13.32 18.02 -16.37
N TYR A 224 -14.39 17.47 -15.79
CA TYR A 224 -14.50 17.29 -14.33
C TYR A 224 -13.60 16.17 -13.78
N ILE A 225 -13.01 15.35 -14.66
CA ILE A 225 -12.06 14.27 -14.32
C ILE A 225 -10.61 14.63 -14.64
N ALA A 226 -10.28 15.92 -14.66
CA ALA A 226 -8.93 16.39 -14.95
C ALA A 226 -7.96 16.19 -13.77
N PHE A 227 -7.67 14.94 -13.44
CA PHE A 227 -6.70 14.54 -12.42
C PHE A 227 -6.00 13.23 -12.81
N HIS A 228 -4.85 12.95 -12.20
CA HIS A 228 -4.13 11.70 -12.41
C HIS A 228 -4.86 10.53 -11.74
N THR A 229 -4.93 9.38 -12.40
CA THR A 229 -5.54 8.14 -11.93
C THR A 229 -4.55 6.99 -11.91
#